data_AF-V5IC44-F1
#
_entry.id   AF-V5IC44-F1
#
_cell.length_a   1.000
_cell.length_b   1.000
_cell.length_c   1.000
_cell.angle_alpha   90.00
_cell.angle_beta   90.00
_cell.angle_gamma   90.00
#
_symmetry.space_group_name_H-M   'P 1'
#
loop_
_entity.id
_entity.type
_entity.pdbx_description
1 polymer ?
#
loop_
_entity_poly.entity_id
_entity_poly.type
_entity_poly.pdbx_seq_one_letter_code
_entity_poly.pdbx_strand_id
1 'polypeptide(L)'
;MGSVLALFLLSLTWVLASRDSILEREPRIFYLVLGTVFSNISCRLIISQMTSTRCEAFNLLLLPVAASLAASVYLDVDEALLLKVLAAAVTLAHIHYGVCVVQQMCSHFRIHCFSLKKKPPIE
;
A
#
# COMPACT_ATOMS: atom_id res chain seq x y z
N MET A 1 -10.24 6.31 8.20
CA MET A 1 -11.50 5.77 7.62
C MET A 1 -11.64 6.09 6.13
N GLY A 2 -11.59 7.37 5.71
CA GLY A 2 -11.87 7.77 4.32
C GLY A 2 -11.07 7.01 3.25
N SER A 3 -9.77 6.77 3.46
CA SER A 3 -8.91 6.08 2.49
C SER A 3 -9.26 4.60 2.29
N VAL A 4 -9.78 3.92 3.33
CA VAL A 4 -10.23 2.52 3.24
C VAL A 4 -11.54 2.43 2.46
N LEU A 5 -12.46 3.37 2.71
CA LEU A 5 -13.69 3.47 1.93
C LEU A 5 -13.41 3.79 0.46
N ALA A 6 -12.48 4.71 0.20
CA ALA A 6 -12.04 5.03 -1.17
C ALA A 6 -11.44 3.79 -1.88
N LEU A 7 -10.59 3.03 -1.18
CA LEU A 7 -10.05 1.76 -1.70
C LEU A 7 -11.16 0.78 -2.07
N PHE A 8 -12.14 0.61 -1.18
CA PHE A 8 -13.26 -0.31 -1.40
C PHE A 8 -14.15 0.12 -2.57
N LEU A 9 -14.48 1.42 -2.66
CA LEU A 9 -15.27 1.94 -3.78
C LEU A 9 -14.51 1.81 -5.10
N LEU A 10 -13.22 2.16 -5.13
CA LEU A 10 -12.38 2.02 -6.33
C LEU A 10 -12.27 0.56 -6.78
N SER A 11 -12.03 -0.38 -5.86
CA SER A 11 -11.93 -1.80 -6.21
C SER A 11 -13.26 -2.36 -6.68
N LEU A 12 -14.39 -1.96 -6.07
CA LEU A 12 -15.71 -2.36 -6.51
C LEU A 12 -16.02 -1.81 -7.92
N THR A 13 -15.74 -0.53 -8.16
CA THR A 13 -15.89 0.07 -9.49
C THR A 13 -15.02 -0.64 -10.52
N TRP A 14 -13.79 -1.00 -10.17
CA TRP A 14 -12.91 -1.72 -11.09
C TRP A 14 -13.45 -3.10 -11.45
N VAL A 15 -13.93 -3.88 -10.48
CA VAL A 15 -14.52 -5.20 -10.74
C VAL A 15 -15.78 -5.08 -11.60
N LEU A 16 -16.62 -4.07 -11.38
CA LEU A 16 -17.86 -3.87 -12.15
C LEU A 16 -17.62 -3.31 -13.56
N ALA A 17 -16.55 -2.53 -13.75
CA ALA A 17 -16.24 -1.89 -15.04
C ALA A 17 -15.26 -2.69 -15.91
N SER A 18 -14.55 -3.67 -15.35
CA SER A 18 -13.63 -4.54 -16.08
C SER A 18 -14.36 -5.34 -17.15
N ARG A 19 -13.81 -5.33 -18.37
CA ARG A 19 -14.37 -6.04 -19.52
C ARG A 19 -13.97 -7.51 -19.57
N ASP A 20 -12.78 -7.84 -19.07
CA ASP A 20 -12.16 -9.16 -19.20
C ASP A 20 -12.29 -9.99 -17.90
N SER A 21 -13.18 -9.58 -16.99
CA SER A 21 -13.39 -10.22 -15.68
C SER A 21 -12.07 -10.52 -14.97
N ILE A 22 -11.27 -9.47 -14.66
CA ILE A 22 -9.96 -9.60 -13.98
C ILE A 22 -10.01 -10.53 -12.76
N LEU A 23 -11.13 -10.50 -12.03
CA LEU A 23 -11.34 -11.31 -10.83
C LEU A 23 -11.44 -12.82 -11.15
N GLU A 24 -11.94 -13.20 -12.31
CA GLU A 24 -11.98 -14.60 -12.75
C GLU A 24 -10.62 -15.07 -13.31
N ARG A 25 -9.91 -14.17 -14.01
CA ARG A 25 -8.63 -14.49 -14.65
C ARG A 25 -7.47 -14.58 -13.65
N GLU A 26 -7.30 -13.56 -12.79
CA GLU A 26 -6.15 -13.43 -11.87
C GLU A 26 -6.57 -12.95 -10.46
N PRO A 27 -7.48 -13.66 -9.75
CA PRO A 27 -8.00 -13.23 -8.44
C PRO A 27 -6.90 -13.04 -7.40
N ARG A 28 -5.89 -13.91 -7.41
CA ARG A 28 -4.81 -13.93 -6.41
C ARG A 28 -4.03 -12.63 -6.41
N ILE A 29 -3.69 -12.13 -7.60
CA ILE A 29 -2.91 -10.89 -7.74
C ILE A 29 -3.78 -9.69 -7.36
N PHE A 30 -5.07 -9.69 -7.76
CA PHE A 30 -5.99 -8.62 -7.41
C PHE A 30 -6.13 -8.46 -5.89
N TYR A 31 -6.35 -9.57 -5.18
CA TYR A 31 -6.40 -9.56 -3.70
C TYR A 31 -5.06 -9.20 -3.07
N LEU A 32 -3.93 -9.55 -3.69
CA LEU A 32 -2.60 -9.13 -3.22
C LEU A 32 -2.43 -7.61 -3.29
N VAL A 33 -2.85 -6.96 -4.38
CA VAL A 33 -2.81 -5.49 -4.50
C VAL A 33 -3.71 -4.87 -3.45
N LEU A 34 -4.98 -5.32 -3.37
CA LEU A 34 -5.95 -4.79 -2.42
C LEU A 34 -5.46 -4.92 -0.97
N GLY A 35 -4.95 -6.10 -0.61
CA GLY A 35 -4.39 -6.37 0.70
C GLY A 35 -3.15 -5.52 1.00
N THR A 36 -2.25 -5.33 0.04
CA THR A 36 -1.03 -4.54 0.23
C THR A 36 -1.35 -3.06 0.46
N VAL A 37 -2.26 -2.47 -0.31
CA VAL A 37 -2.67 -1.07 -0.10
C VAL A 37 -3.42 -0.93 1.21
N PHE A 38 -4.31 -1.88 1.56
CA PHE A 38 -5.00 -1.88 2.85
C PHE A 38 -4.03 -1.99 4.04
N SER A 39 -3.02 -2.86 3.96
CA SER A 39 -1.96 -2.98 4.98
C SER A 39 -1.15 -1.68 5.11
N ASN A 40 -0.87 -0.98 4.01
CA ASN A 40 -0.20 0.33 4.07
C ASN A 40 -1.04 1.37 4.82
N ILE A 41 -2.34 1.47 4.51
CA ILE A 41 -3.28 2.37 5.21
C ILE A 41 -3.34 2.02 6.71
N SER A 42 -3.47 0.74 7.02
CA SER A 42 -3.57 0.25 8.40
C SER A 42 -2.30 0.53 9.20
N CYS A 43 -1.12 0.30 8.60
CA CYS A 43 0.17 0.59 9.23
C CYS A 43 0.31 2.09 9.56
N ARG A 44 -0.03 2.98 8.61
CA ARG A 44 -0.06 4.44 8.83
C ARG A 44 -0.98 4.84 9.98
N LEU A 45 -2.18 4.24 10.05
CA LEU A 45 -3.12 4.49 11.13
C LEU A 45 -2.56 4.06 12.48
N ILE A 46 -2.01 2.85 12.60
CA ILE A 46 -1.43 2.36 13.86
C ILE A 46 -0.33 3.28 14.35
N ILE A 47 0.60 3.68 13.47
CA ILE A 47 1.71 4.58 13.83
C ILE A 47 1.17 5.93 14.29
N SER A 48 0.20 6.50 13.56
CA SER A 48 -0.41 7.79 13.92
C SER A 48 -1.03 7.78 15.32
N GLN A 49 -1.62 6.65 15.74
CA GLN A 49 -2.15 6.47 17.09
C GLN A 49 -1.03 6.35 18.13
N MET A 50 0.04 5.60 17.83
CA MET A 50 1.17 5.43 18.76
C MET A 50 1.96 6.72 18.97
N THR A 51 2.11 7.56 17.94
CA THR A 51 2.89 8.80 18.03
C THR A 51 2.04 10.05 18.28
N SER A 52 0.71 9.90 18.45
CA SER A 52 -0.24 11.03 18.56
C SER A 52 -0.11 12.06 17.42
N THR A 53 0.31 11.62 16.23
CA THR A 53 0.45 12.46 15.04
C THR A 53 -0.77 12.33 14.15
N ARG A 54 -1.11 13.36 13.38
CA ARG A 54 -2.21 13.27 12.41
C ARG A 54 -1.80 12.33 11.27
N CYS A 55 -2.63 11.32 10.99
CA CYS A 55 -2.45 10.49 9.80
C CYS A 55 -2.74 11.33 8.55
N GLU A 56 -1.79 11.41 7.64
CA GLU A 56 -2.04 11.91 6.28
C GLU A 56 -3.18 11.08 5.66
N ALA A 57 -4.29 11.73 5.34
CA ALA A 57 -5.49 11.05 4.85
C ALA A 57 -5.33 10.53 3.41
N PHE A 58 -4.38 11.08 2.65
CA PHE A 58 -4.16 10.73 1.26
C PHE A 58 -3.05 9.69 1.14
N ASN A 59 -3.41 8.44 0.84
CA ASN A 59 -2.43 7.41 0.55
C ASN A 59 -1.98 7.56 -0.91
N LEU A 60 -0.71 7.88 -1.14
CA LEU A 60 -0.13 8.02 -2.48
C LEU A 60 -0.34 6.74 -3.33
N LEU A 61 -0.49 5.57 -2.69
CA LEU A 61 -0.80 4.30 -3.33
C LEU A 61 -2.23 4.18 -3.90
N LEU A 62 -3.15 5.07 -3.54
CA LEU A 62 -4.46 5.14 -4.20
C LEU A 62 -4.35 5.70 -5.63
N LEU A 63 -3.34 6.54 -5.89
CA LEU A 63 -3.12 7.15 -7.20
C LEU A 63 -2.81 6.10 -8.29
N PRO A 64 -1.83 5.18 -8.12
CA PRO A 64 -1.56 4.16 -9.13
C PRO A 64 -2.73 3.19 -9.33
N VAL A 65 -3.51 2.90 -8.28
CA VAL A 65 -4.73 2.06 -8.37
C VAL A 65 -5.82 2.77 -9.18
N ALA A 66 -6.04 4.06 -8.96
CA ALA A 66 -6.98 4.84 -9.75
C ALA A 66 -6.51 5.02 -11.20
N ALA A 67 -5.22 5.20 -11.41
CA ALA A 67 -4.62 5.30 -12.74
C ALA A 67 -4.75 3.99 -13.53
N SER A 68 -4.56 2.84 -12.89
CA SER A 68 -4.75 1.54 -13.52
C SER A 68 -6.22 1.25 -13.86
N LEU A 69 -7.15 1.66 -13.00
CA LEU A 69 -8.59 1.62 -13.32
C LEU A 69 -8.91 2.49 -14.54
N ALA A 70 -8.44 3.74 -14.56
CA ALA A 70 -8.63 4.61 -15.71
C ALA A 70 -8.00 4.01 -16.98
N ALA A 71 -6.80 3.45 -16.87
CA ALA A 71 -6.13 2.80 -17.98
C ALA A 71 -6.91 1.60 -18.52
N SER A 72 -7.49 0.76 -17.64
CA SER A 72 -8.26 -0.40 -18.08
C SER A 72 -9.59 -0.03 -18.75
N VAL A 73 -10.18 1.12 -18.38
CA VAL A 73 -11.46 1.59 -18.94
C VAL A 73 -11.25 2.36 -20.26
N TYR A 74 -10.21 3.18 -20.35
CA TYR A 74 -9.98 4.08 -21.50
C TYR A 74 -9.00 3.54 -22.55
N LEU A 75 -8.09 2.64 -22.18
CA LEU A 75 -7.13 2.03 -23.10
C LEU A 75 -7.42 0.53 -23.27
N ASP A 76 -7.22 0.03 -24.49
CA ASP A 76 -7.31 -1.40 -24.81
C ASP A 76 -6.02 -2.12 -24.40
N VAL A 77 -5.74 -2.12 -23.10
CA VAL A 77 -4.54 -2.76 -22.50
C VAL A 77 -4.91 -4.11 -21.89
N ASP A 78 -3.96 -5.06 -21.91
CA ASP A 78 -4.15 -6.34 -21.20
C ASP A 78 -4.23 -6.09 -19.69
N GLU A 79 -5.44 -6.21 -19.15
CA GLU A 79 -5.75 -5.94 -17.75
C GLU A 79 -4.88 -6.82 -16.81
N ALA A 80 -4.53 -8.04 -17.23
CA ALA A 80 -3.71 -8.95 -16.42
C ALA A 80 -2.24 -8.49 -16.32
N LEU A 81 -1.68 -7.97 -17.41
CA LEU A 81 -0.32 -7.40 -17.40
C LEU A 81 -0.28 -6.13 -16.56
N LEU A 82 -1.27 -5.26 -16.73
CA LEU A 82 -1.42 -4.03 -15.95
C LEU A 82 -1.50 -4.33 -14.45
N LEU A 83 -2.29 -5.34 -14.06
CA LEU A 83 -2.44 -5.75 -12.67
C LEU A 83 -1.13 -6.31 -12.09
N LYS A 84 -0.36 -7.09 -12.86
CA LYS A 84 0.95 -7.61 -12.46
C LYS A 84 1.96 -6.50 -12.22
N VAL A 85 2.02 -5.51 -13.13
CA VAL A 85 2.90 -4.34 -12.99
C VAL A 85 2.49 -3.52 -11.77
N LEU A 86 1.19 -3.28 -11.59
CA LEU A 86 0.67 -2.56 -10.42
C LEU A 86 1.02 -3.29 -9.13
N ALA A 87 0.87 -4.61 -9.08
CA ALA A 87 1.21 -5.42 -7.92
C ALA A 87 2.69 -5.27 -7.54
N ALA A 88 3.59 -5.42 -8.50
CA ALA A 88 5.02 -5.23 -8.26
C ALA A 88 5.34 -3.81 -7.73
N ALA A 89 4.75 -2.78 -8.34
CA ALA A 89 4.96 -1.38 -7.94
C ALA A 89 4.42 -1.11 -6.52
N VAL A 90 3.20 -1.57 -6.21
CA VAL A 90 2.55 -1.39 -4.90
C VAL A 90 3.32 -2.15 -3.81
N THR A 91 3.77 -3.37 -4.08
CA THR A 91 4.59 -4.14 -3.13
C THR A 91 5.93 -3.45 -2.86
N LEU A 92 6.63 -2.99 -3.89
CA LEU A 92 7.92 -2.30 -3.72
C LEU A 92 7.74 -0.99 -2.93
N ALA A 93 6.71 -0.21 -3.24
CA ALA A 93 6.39 1.00 -2.49
C ALA A 93 6.01 0.70 -1.03
N HIS A 94 5.29 -0.38 -0.75
CA HIS A 94 4.98 -0.79 0.62
C HIS A 94 6.23 -1.21 1.40
N ILE A 95 7.14 -1.96 0.78
CA ILE A 95 8.43 -2.33 1.38
C ILE A 95 9.26 -1.09 1.67
N HIS A 96 9.40 -0.19 0.70
CA HIS A 96 10.15 1.06 0.86
C HIS A 96 9.58 1.89 2.01
N TYR A 97 8.26 2.08 2.06
CA TYR A 97 7.58 2.75 3.16
C TYR A 97 7.89 2.08 4.51
N GLY A 98 7.79 0.76 4.59
CA GLY A 98 8.08 0.00 5.81
C GLY A 98 9.52 0.21 6.28
N VAL A 99 10.50 0.12 5.38
CA VAL A 99 11.92 0.33 5.71
C VAL A 99 12.17 1.74 6.24
N CYS A 100 11.65 2.77 5.56
CA CYS A 100 11.83 4.16 5.98
C CYS A 100 11.23 4.42 7.36
N VAL A 101 10.01 3.94 7.62
CA VAL A 101 9.34 4.11 8.91
C VAL A 101 10.11 3.42 10.03
N VAL A 102 10.56 2.19 9.80
CA VAL A 102 11.31 1.41 10.78
C VAL A 102 12.62 2.13 11.13
N GLN A 103 13.33 2.67 10.13
CA GLN A 103 14.53 3.48 10.34
C GLN A 103 14.24 4.77 11.13
N GLN A 104 13.18 5.50 10.80
CA GLN A 104 12.77 6.71 11.51
C GLN A 104 12.41 6.43 12.98
N MET A 105 11.67 5.35 13.25
CA MET A 105 11.35 4.93 14.61
C MET A 105 12.60 4.51 15.40
N CYS A 106 13.48 3.73 14.79
CA CYS A 106 14.76 3.35 15.41
C CYS A 106 15.63 4.58 15.75
N SER A 107 15.68 5.58 14.85
CA SER A 107 16.35 6.86 15.13
C SER A 107 15.67 7.66 16.24
N HIS A 108 14.34 7.69 16.28
CA HIS A 108 13.58 8.42 17.30
C HIS A 108 13.76 7.82 18.70
N PHE A 109 13.69 6.50 18.82
CA PHE A 109 13.88 5.79 20.09
C PHE A 109 15.36 5.57 20.46
N ARG A 110 16.30 5.93 19.57
CA ARG A 110 17.74 5.66 19.70
C ARG A 110 18.05 4.16 19.89
N ILE A 111 17.31 3.30 19.21
CA ILE A 111 17.49 1.83 19.24
C ILE A 111 17.98 1.38 17.87
N HIS A 112 18.92 0.43 17.83
CA HIS A 112 19.30 -0.22 16.58
C HIS A 112 18.31 -1.33 16.25
N CYS A 113 17.59 -1.17 15.14
CA CYS A 113 16.72 -2.18 14.57
C CYS A 113 17.48 -3.52 14.43
N PHE A 114 16.88 -4.61 14.91
CA PHE A 114 17.47 -5.97 14.90
C PHE A 114 18.77 -6.16 15.69
N SER A 115 19.15 -5.22 16.57
CA SER A 115 20.28 -5.39 17.49
C SER A 115 19.81 -5.92 18.85
N LEU A 116 20.07 -7.20 19.12
CA LEU A 116 19.85 -7.83 20.43
C LEU A 116 20.90 -7.42 21.48
N LYS A 117 21.98 -6.76 21.06
CA LYS A 117 23.05 -6.32 21.97
C LYS A 117 22.79 -4.90 22.47
N LYS A 118 22.76 -4.75 23.81
CA LYS A 118 22.72 -3.45 24.50
C LYS A 118 24.08 -2.77 24.30
N LYS A 119 24.13 -1.67 23.56
CA LYS A 119 25.36 -0.84 23.47
C LYS A 119 25.54 -0.07 24.79
N PRO A 120 26.79 0.14 25.26
CA PRO A 120 27.03 0.96 26.45
C PRO A 120 26.57 2.40 26.20
N PRO A 121 26.12 3.12 27.25
CA PRO A 121 25.75 4.53 27.15
C PRO A 121 26.95 5.34 26.64
N ILE A 122 26.67 6.30 25.76
CA ILE A 122 27.65 7.22 25.22
C ILE A 122 27.98 8.22 26.33
N GLU A 123 29.25 8.28 26.72
CA GLU A 123 29.80 9.25 27.68
C GLU A 123 29.86 10.66 27.07
#